data_AF-T0EYA4-F1
#
_entry.id   AF-T0EYA4-F1
#
_cell.length_a   1.000
_cell.length_b   1.000
_cell.length_c   1.000
_cell.angle_alpha   90.00
_cell.angle_beta   90.00
_cell.angle_gamma   90.00
#
_symmetry.space_group_name_H-M   'P 1'
#
loop_
_entity.id
_entity.type
_entity.pdbx_description
1 polymer ?
#
loop_
_entity_poly.entity_id
_entity_poly.type
_entity_poly.pdbx_seq_one_letter_code
_entity_poly.pdbx_strand_id
1 'polypeptide(L)'
;MLRISPKLKLRTHAALGISSVLLLATKVFLPLFENIEISILVPLTLGRIGAIAGVAAFLSGGGLGKFLTEKRSKVAEIHMILMLSGLLLQVPSLSDPAPDLFKNVTAGVGLLILGVGWIYGRRIFRRTLFKFPWETK
;
A
#
# COMPACT_ATOMS: atom_id res chain seq x y z
N MET A 1 -23.36 14.84 8.05
CA MET A 1 -22.47 14.02 7.19
C MET A 1 -21.26 14.85 6.77
N LEU A 2 -20.07 14.53 7.25
CA LEU A 2 -18.82 15.17 6.80
C LEU A 2 -18.55 14.78 5.34
N ARG A 3 -18.72 15.71 4.40
CA ARG A 3 -18.48 15.47 2.97
C ARG A 3 -16.98 15.63 2.69
N ILE A 4 -16.24 14.53 2.68
CA ILE A 4 -14.81 14.51 2.36
C ILE A 4 -14.61 14.87 0.88
N SER A 5 -13.76 15.87 0.61
CA SER A 5 -13.44 16.26 -0.77
C SER A 5 -12.63 15.15 -1.48
N PRO A 6 -12.79 14.95 -2.80
CA PRO A 6 -12.01 13.93 -3.52
C PRO A 6 -10.50 14.13 -3.42
N LYS A 7 -10.05 15.39 -3.33
CA LYS A 7 -8.64 15.75 -3.12
C LYS A 7 -8.12 15.29 -1.75
N LEU A 8 -8.90 15.49 -0.68
CA LEU A 8 -8.54 15.00 0.65
C LEU A 8 -8.53 13.47 0.67
N LYS A 9 -9.56 12.85 0.10
CA LYS A 9 -9.65 11.39 -0.02
C LYS A 9 -8.42 10.79 -0.71
N LEU A 10 -8.00 11.37 -1.82
CA LEU A 10 -6.78 10.96 -2.53
C LEU A 10 -5.52 11.11 -1.67
N ARG A 11 -5.37 12.25 -0.98
CA ARG A 11 -4.22 12.49 -0.10
C ARG A 11 -4.15 11.47 1.02
N THR A 12 -5.29 11.18 1.66
CA THR A 12 -5.38 10.17 2.72
C THR A 12 -5.04 8.78 2.19
N HIS A 13 -5.61 8.38 1.04
CA HIS A 13 -5.28 7.10 0.40
C HIS A 13 -3.78 6.98 0.10
N ALA A 14 -3.19 8.00 -0.52
CA ALA A 14 -1.76 8.00 -0.87
C ALA A 14 -0.86 7.96 0.36
N ALA A 15 -1.20 8.71 1.42
CA ALA A 15 -0.44 8.72 2.67
C ALA A 15 -0.52 7.36 3.39
N LEU A 16 -1.72 6.78 3.51
CA LEU A 16 -1.90 5.45 4.10
C LEU A 16 -1.17 4.38 3.28
N GLY A 17 -1.24 4.47 1.95
CA GLY A 17 -0.57 3.53 1.04
C GLY A 17 0.95 3.55 1.18
N ILE A 18 1.59 4.73 1.15
CA ILE A 18 3.05 4.78 1.29
C ILE A 18 3.50 4.38 2.70
N SER A 19 2.79 4.83 3.73
CA SER A 19 3.10 4.44 5.11
C SER A 19 3.00 2.92 5.28
N SER A 20 1.98 2.29 4.68
CA SER A 20 1.85 0.83 4.66
C SER A 20 3.07 0.15 4.04
N VAL A 21 3.47 0.57 2.84
CA VAL A 21 4.62 -0.04 2.13
C VAL A 21 5.92 0.14 2.92
N LEU A 22 6.18 1.33 3.45
CA LEU A 22 7.38 1.61 4.23
C LEU A 22 7.41 0.77 5.51
N LEU A 23 6.31 0.72 6.26
CA LEU A 23 6.21 -0.08 7.48
C LEU A 23 6.34 -1.58 7.22
N LEU A 24 5.73 -2.11 6.16
CA LEU A 24 5.92 -3.51 5.77
C LEU A 24 7.36 -3.80 5.35
N ALA A 25 8.01 -2.86 4.66
CA ALA A 25 9.41 -2.97 4.28
C ALA A 25 10.33 -3.07 5.51
N THR A 26 10.02 -2.34 6.60
CA THR A 26 10.81 -2.42 7.84
C THR A 26 10.93 -3.86 8.34
N LYS A 27 9.87 -4.65 8.24
CA LYS A 27 9.87 -6.07 8.66
C LYS A 27 10.84 -6.95 7.85
N VAL A 28 11.08 -6.61 6.58
CA VAL A 28 12.00 -7.33 5.70
C VAL A 28 13.44 -6.82 5.86
N PHE A 29 13.63 -5.50 5.99
CA PHE A 29 14.97 -4.90 5.97
C PHE A 29 15.63 -4.76 7.34
N LEU A 30 14.90 -4.49 8.44
CA LEU A 30 15.55 -4.34 9.76
C LEU A 30 16.34 -5.58 10.18
N PRO A 31 15.84 -6.82 9.99
CA PRO A 31 16.61 -8.01 10.34
C PRO A 31 17.93 -8.17 9.57
N LEU A 32 18.14 -7.44 8.47
CA LEU A 32 19.39 -7.46 7.70
C LEU A 32 20.49 -6.58 8.32
N PHE A 33 20.14 -5.71 9.27
CA PHE A 33 21.11 -4.88 9.98
C PHE A 33 21.65 -5.62 11.21
N GLU A 34 22.59 -6.53 10.98
CA GLU A 34 23.19 -7.40 12.02
C GLU A 34 23.87 -6.63 13.17
N ASN A 35 24.22 -5.36 12.95
CA ASN A 35 24.90 -4.51 13.93
C ASN A 35 23.97 -3.80 14.91
N ILE A 36 22.65 -4.00 14.81
CA ILE A 36 21.67 -3.35 15.68
C ILE A 36 20.89 -4.43 16.42
N GLU A 37 20.99 -4.46 17.75
CA GLU A 37 20.15 -5.31 18.59
C GLU A 37 18.70 -4.79 18.56
N ILE A 38 17.94 -5.25 17.58
CA ILE A 38 16.53 -4.92 17.45
C ILE A 38 15.71 -6.12 17.89
N SER A 39 14.92 -5.94 18.95
CA SER A 39 13.95 -6.95 19.38
C SER A 39 13.03 -7.32 18.21
N ILE A 40 12.84 -8.62 17.95
CA ILE A 40 11.97 -9.19 16.91
C ILE A 40 10.55 -8.60 16.95
N LEU A 41 10.10 -8.15 18.13
CA LEU A 41 8.79 -7.55 18.33
C LEU A 41 8.62 -6.22 17.59
N VAL A 42 9.68 -5.44 17.42
CA VAL A 42 9.64 -4.12 16.76
C VAL A 42 9.28 -4.24 15.27
N PRO A 43 10.04 -4.96 14.42
CA PRO A 43 9.70 -5.12 13.00
C PRO A 43 8.34 -5.81 12.81
N LEU A 44 7.97 -6.75 13.70
CA LEU A 44 6.66 -7.39 13.65
C LEU A 44 5.51 -6.40 13.92
N THR A 45 5.65 -5.57 14.95
CA THR A 45 4.65 -4.56 15.32
C THR A 45 4.51 -3.51 14.22
N LEU A 46 5.63 -3.02 13.69
CA LEU A 46 5.63 -2.09 12.57
C LEU A 46 4.97 -2.71 11.33
N GLY A 47 5.28 -3.96 11.01
CA GLY A 47 4.66 -4.69 9.91
C GLY A 47 3.13 -4.81 10.06
N ARG A 48 2.64 -5.11 11.27
CA ARG A 48 1.19 -5.17 11.56
C ARG A 48 0.50 -3.82 11.41
N ILE A 49 1.11 -2.75 11.93
CA ILE A 49 0.62 -1.37 11.73
C ILE A 49 0.61 -1.04 10.23
N GLY A 50 1.65 -1.45 9.50
CA GLY A 50 1.74 -1.33 8.06
C GLY A 50 0.60 -2.06 7.33
N ALA A 51 0.26 -3.27 7.76
CA ALA A 51 -0.85 -4.02 7.18
C ALA A 51 -2.21 -3.33 7.42
N ILE A 52 -2.44 -2.84 8.64
CA ILE A 52 -3.66 -2.06 8.98
C ILE A 52 -3.74 -0.80 8.12
N ALA A 53 -2.64 -0.07 7.98
CA ALA A 53 -2.56 1.10 7.10
C ALA A 53 -2.85 0.72 5.64
N GLY A 54 -2.42 -0.46 5.19
CA GLY A 54 -2.69 -0.98 3.84
C GLY A 54 -4.18 -1.26 3.61
N VAL A 55 -4.85 -1.89 4.56
CA VAL A 55 -6.31 -2.09 4.53
C VAL A 55 -7.03 -0.74 4.53
N ALA A 56 -6.61 0.19 5.38
CA ALA A 56 -7.17 1.54 5.41
C ALA A 56 -6.94 2.31 4.09
N ALA A 57 -5.78 2.11 3.45
CA ALA A 57 -5.48 2.66 2.13
C ALA A 57 -6.43 2.09 1.08
N PHE A 58 -6.67 0.78 1.07
CA PHE A 58 -7.61 0.14 0.15
C PHE A 58 -9.03 0.72 0.30
N LEU A 59 -9.55 0.79 1.54
CA LEU A 59 -10.88 1.33 1.81
C LEU A 59 -11.00 2.82 1.43
N SER A 60 -9.98 3.63 1.75
CA SER A 60 -9.97 5.05 1.39
C SER A 60 -9.78 5.30 -0.12
N GLY A 61 -9.21 4.34 -0.86
CA GLY A 61 -9.09 4.39 -2.32
C GLY A 61 -10.39 4.09 -3.06
N GLY A 62 -11.34 3.41 -2.40
CA GLY A 62 -12.62 3.02 -2.99
C GLY A 62 -13.37 4.17 -3.64
N GLY A 63 -13.84 3.99 -4.88
CA GLY A 63 -14.60 5.01 -5.60
C GLY A 63 -13.79 6.21 -6.09
N LEU A 64 -12.45 6.21 -6.00
CA LEU A 64 -11.61 7.19 -6.72
C LEU A 64 -11.61 6.94 -8.23
N GLY A 65 -11.85 5.69 -8.68
CA GLY A 65 -11.87 5.30 -10.08
C GLY A 65 -12.90 6.07 -10.93
N LYS A 66 -14.02 6.50 -10.35
CA LYS A 66 -15.06 7.27 -11.07
C LYS A 66 -14.61 8.64 -11.57
N PHE A 67 -13.49 9.15 -11.04
CA PHE A 67 -12.90 10.43 -11.45
C PHE A 67 -11.81 10.25 -12.52
N LEU A 68 -11.59 9.03 -12.99
CA LEU A 68 -10.56 8.69 -13.97
C LEU A 68 -11.18 8.45 -15.34
N THR A 69 -10.40 8.67 -16.40
CA THR A 69 -10.74 8.20 -17.74
C THR A 69 -10.71 6.67 -17.80
N GLU A 70 -11.39 6.06 -18.75
CA GLU A 70 -11.45 4.59 -18.88
C GLU A 70 -10.06 3.93 -18.88
N LYS A 71 -9.13 4.48 -19.69
CA LYS A 71 -7.73 4.00 -19.74
C LYS A 71 -7.04 4.07 -18.36
N ARG A 72 -7.25 5.16 -17.61
CA ARG A 72 -6.67 5.30 -16.26
C ARG A 72 -7.38 4.42 -15.22
N SER A 73 -8.66 4.15 -15.41
CA SER A 73 -9.44 3.23 -14.57
C SER A 73 -8.87 1.81 -14.66
N LYS A 74 -8.56 1.32 -15.88
CA LYS A 74 -7.91 0.01 -16.07
C LYS A 74 -6.55 -0.08 -15.37
N VAL A 75 -5.76 1.00 -15.43
CA VAL A 75 -4.47 1.08 -14.70
C VAL A 75 -4.68 1.08 -13.18
N ALA A 76 -5.75 1.74 -12.69
CA ALA A 76 -6.12 1.75 -11.28
C ALA A 76 -6.58 0.39 -10.76
N GLU A 77 -7.25 -0.39 -11.60
CA GLU A 77 -7.62 -1.77 -11.29
C GLU A 77 -6.38 -2.66 -11.16
N ILE A 78 -5.42 -2.56 -12.10
CA ILE A 78 -4.14 -3.27 -12.00
C ILE A 78 -3.39 -2.88 -10.72
N HIS A 79 -3.31 -1.57 -10.42
CA HIS A 79 -2.74 -1.08 -9.17
C HIS A 79 -3.42 -1.72 -7.95
N MET A 80 -4.76 -1.74 -7.92
CA MET A 80 -5.53 -2.30 -6.82
C MET A 80 -5.25 -3.79 -6.62
N ILE A 81 -5.26 -4.58 -7.69
CA ILE A 81 -4.97 -6.02 -7.65
C ILE A 81 -3.57 -6.25 -7.09
N LEU A 82 -2.56 -5.56 -7.64
CA LEU A 82 -1.18 -5.68 -7.16
C LEU A 82 -1.06 -5.30 -5.68
N MET A 83 -1.64 -4.18 -5.25
CA MET A 83 -1.57 -3.77 -3.85
C MET A 83 -2.25 -4.76 -2.91
N LEU A 84 -3.41 -5.31 -3.28
CA LEU A 84 -4.13 -6.27 -2.46
C LEU A 84 -3.42 -7.62 -2.39
N SER A 85 -2.94 -8.15 -3.53
CA SER A 85 -2.16 -9.39 -3.57
C SER A 85 -0.86 -9.26 -2.77
N GLY A 86 -0.15 -8.14 -2.94
CA GLY A 86 1.08 -7.86 -2.20
C GLY A 86 0.85 -7.78 -0.69
N LEU A 87 -0.27 -7.20 -0.26
CA LEU A 87 -0.68 -7.12 1.15
C LEU A 87 -1.06 -8.50 1.71
N LEU A 88 -1.81 -9.31 0.95
CA LEU A 88 -2.19 -10.67 1.37
C LEU A 88 -0.96 -11.56 1.58
N LEU A 89 0.06 -11.44 0.73
CA LEU A 89 1.30 -12.18 0.86
C LEU A 89 2.12 -11.81 2.10
N GLN A 90 1.82 -10.68 2.77
CA GLN A 90 2.45 -10.35 4.05
C GLN A 90 1.87 -11.13 5.22
N VAL A 91 0.63 -11.61 5.12
CA VAL A 91 -0.15 -12.18 6.23
C VAL A 91 0.58 -13.31 6.96
N PRO A 92 1.11 -14.36 6.29
CA PRO A 92 1.78 -15.47 6.98
C PRO A 92 2.94 -14.99 7.85
N SER A 93 3.61 -13.94 7.37
CA SER A 93 4.81 -13.39 7.95
C SER A 93 4.54 -12.43 9.13
N LEU A 94 3.28 -11.98 9.29
CA LEU A 94 2.81 -11.09 10.35
C LEU A 94 2.00 -11.81 11.43
N SER A 95 1.44 -12.98 11.12
CA SER A 95 0.64 -13.78 12.05
C SER A 95 1.48 -14.48 13.11
N ASP A 96 2.68 -14.94 12.75
CA ASP A 96 3.53 -15.74 13.63
C ASP A 96 4.99 -15.23 13.63
N PRO A 97 5.55 -14.86 14.79
CA PRO A 97 6.93 -14.35 14.91
C PRO A 97 8.01 -15.39 14.61
N ALA A 98 7.69 -16.68 14.60
CA ALA A 98 8.70 -17.72 14.39
C ALA A 98 9.32 -17.61 12.98
N PRO A 99 10.66 -17.59 12.87
CA PRO A 99 11.34 -17.53 11.59
C PRO A 99 11.02 -18.78 10.78
N ASP A 100 10.56 -18.57 9.55
CA ASP A 100 10.20 -19.62 8.61
C ASP A 100 10.52 -19.16 7.19
N LEU A 101 11.10 -20.05 6.39
CA LEU A 101 11.53 -19.73 5.03
C LEU A 101 10.33 -19.34 4.16
N PHE A 102 9.21 -20.06 4.26
CA PHE A 102 8.02 -19.78 3.49
C PHE A 102 7.44 -18.39 3.85
N LYS A 103 7.37 -18.04 5.13
CA LYS A 103 6.97 -16.69 5.59
C LYS A 103 7.87 -15.58 5.05
N ASN A 104 9.18 -15.80 5.00
CA ASN A 104 10.12 -14.81 4.50
C ASN A 104 10.04 -14.63 2.99
N VAL A 105 9.95 -15.74 2.24
CA VAL A 105 9.79 -15.71 0.79
C VAL A 105 8.48 -15.04 0.38
N THR A 106 7.36 -15.41 1.01
CA THR A 106 6.05 -14.79 0.73
C THR A 106 6.05 -13.30 1.05
N ALA A 107 6.64 -12.87 2.17
CA ALA A 107 6.80 -11.46 2.50
C ALA A 107 7.66 -10.70 1.47
N GLY A 108 8.78 -11.29 1.03
CA GLY A 108 9.66 -10.70 0.02
C GLY A 108 8.97 -10.53 -1.33
N VAL A 109 8.30 -11.58 -1.82
CA VAL A 109 7.50 -11.53 -3.06
C VAL A 109 6.36 -10.51 -2.93
N GLY A 110 5.67 -10.52 -1.79
CA GLY A 110 4.62 -9.55 -1.50
C GLY A 110 5.12 -8.11 -1.53
N LEU A 111 6.32 -7.86 -1.00
CA LEU A 111 6.93 -6.53 -1.00
C LEU A 111 7.31 -6.07 -2.41
N LEU A 112 7.84 -6.98 -3.25
CA LEU A 112 8.09 -6.70 -4.66
C LEU A 112 6.79 -6.33 -5.39
N ILE A 113 5.73 -7.10 -5.18
CA ILE A 113 4.41 -6.84 -5.78
C ILE A 113 3.84 -5.50 -5.30
N LEU A 114 3.96 -5.16 -4.01
CA LEU A 114 3.59 -3.86 -3.47
C LEU A 114 4.38 -2.73 -4.13
N GLY A 115 5.68 -2.91 -4.36
CA GLY A 115 6.53 -1.95 -5.07
C GLY A 115 6.06 -1.71 -6.50
N VAL A 116 5.76 -2.77 -7.25
CA VAL A 116 5.20 -2.66 -8.62
C VAL A 116 3.84 -1.98 -8.59
N GLY A 117 2.94 -2.40 -7.69
CA GLY A 117 1.63 -1.78 -7.47
C GLY A 117 1.77 -0.29 -7.20
N TRP A 118 2.68 0.12 -6.31
CA TRP A 118 2.95 1.52 -6.00
C TRP A 118 3.40 2.33 -7.24
N ILE A 119 4.26 1.77 -8.09
CA ILE A 119 4.68 2.42 -9.35
C ILE A 119 3.47 2.67 -10.27
N TYR A 120 2.57 1.69 -10.40
CA TYR A 120 1.31 1.86 -11.14
C TYR A 120 0.43 2.95 -10.51
N GLY A 121 0.31 2.97 -9.18
CA GLY A 121 -0.34 4.01 -8.39
C GLY A 121 0.18 5.41 -8.76
N ARG A 122 1.51 5.57 -8.76
CA ARG A 122 2.17 6.81 -9.14
C ARG A 122 1.85 7.23 -10.57
N ARG A 123 1.71 6.31 -11.53
CA ARG A 123 1.35 6.64 -12.93
C ARG A 123 -0.08 7.18 -13.07
N ILE A 124 -1.01 6.70 -12.25
CA ILE A 124 -2.41 7.19 -12.22
C ILE A 124 -2.44 8.62 -11.68
N PHE A 125 -1.67 8.89 -10.63
CA PHE A 125 -1.70 10.16 -9.90
C PHE A 125 -0.58 11.15 -10.27
N ARG A 126 0.39 10.79 -11.13
CA ARG A 126 1.48 11.68 -11.62
C ARG A 126 1.00 12.87 -12.46
N ARG A 127 -0.30 13.00 -12.65
CA ARG A 127 -0.98 14.16 -13.24
C ARG A 127 -2.30 14.35 -12.53
N THR A 128 -2.30 14.85 -11.30
CA THR A 128 -3.49 15.49 -10.70
C THR A 128 -3.80 16.80 -11.43
N LEU A 129 -4.07 16.71 -12.72
CA LEU A 129 -5.24 17.32 -13.34
C LEU A 129 -6.40 16.38 -12.99
N PHE A 130 -6.87 16.43 -11.74
CA PHE A 130 -8.26 16.04 -11.50
C PHE A 130 -9.07 17.08 -12.28
N LYS A 131 -9.42 16.79 -13.53
CA LYS A 131 -10.44 17.59 -14.21
C LYS A 131 -11.73 17.24 -13.51
N PHE A 132 -12.06 18.04 -12.50
CA PHE A 132 -13.38 17.92 -11.90
C PHE A 132 -14.43 18.24 -12.97
N PRO A 133 -15.63 17.66 -12.91
CA PRO A 133 -16.68 17.91 -13.91
C PRO A 133 -17.02 19.40 -14.12
N TRP A 134 -16.65 20.28 -13.18
CA TRP A 134 -16.82 21.73 -13.28
C TRP A 134 -15.60 22.48 -13.84
N GLU A 135 -14.47 21.81 -14.09
CA GLU A 135 -13.28 22.36 -14.75
C GLU A 135 -13.31 22.18 -16.28
N THR A 136 -14.33 21.50 -16.80
CA THR A 136 -14.68 21.46 -18.22
C THR A 136 -15.85 22.40 -18.46
N LYS A 137 -15.60 23.71 -18.41
CA LYS A 137 -16.44 24.71 -19.05
C LYS A 137 -15.65 25.28 -20.22
#